data_AF-A0A653Q797-F1
#
_entry.id   AF-A0A653Q797-F1
#
_cell.length_a   1.000
_cell.length_b   1.000
_cell.length_c   1.000
_cell.angle_alpha   90.00
_cell.angle_beta   90.00
_cell.angle_gamma   90.00
#
_symmetry.space_group_name_H-M   'P 1'
#
loop_
_entity.id
_entity.type
_entity.pdbx_description
1 polymer ?
#
loop_
_entity_poly.entity_id
_entity_poly.type
_entity_poly.pdbx_seq_one_letter_code
_entity_poly.pdbx_strand_id
1 'polypeptide(L)'
;MDRDKPLKKSETVEIRLPHATKSAFMARCRAEGRTASDAIRRFIDAELSQTSTTRRAPRLGWRPLLAAAVAGLALGAVAAPSLAQSSPPTRAAFDRMDRNHDGIVSFDEYRVR
;
A
#
# COMPACT_ATOMS: atom_id res chain seq x y z
N MET A 1 27.04 9.27 -23.47
CA MET A 1 26.17 9.77 -22.38
C MET A 1 25.78 8.57 -21.53
N ASP A 2 26.66 8.15 -20.62
CA ASP A 2 26.40 7.08 -19.65
C ASP A 2 25.47 7.61 -18.55
N ARG A 3 24.15 7.42 -18.71
CA ARG A 3 23.17 7.80 -17.67
C ARG A 3 22.84 6.67 -16.68
N ASP A 4 23.23 5.43 -17.00
CA ASP A 4 22.82 4.24 -16.22
C ASP A 4 23.97 3.54 -15.50
N LYS A 5 25.17 4.12 -15.47
CA LYS A 5 26.28 3.54 -14.71
C LYS A 5 26.04 3.76 -13.22
N PRO A 6 26.06 2.70 -12.38
CA PRO A 6 25.93 2.88 -10.94
C PRO A 6 27.06 3.80 -10.45
N LEU A 7 26.67 4.86 -9.75
CA LEU A 7 27.61 5.84 -9.20
C LEU A 7 28.63 5.14 -8.29
N LYS A 8 29.87 5.61 -8.35
CA LYS A 8 30.94 5.09 -7.49
C LYS A 8 30.60 5.39 -6.02
N LYS A 9 30.83 4.41 -5.14
CA LYS A 9 30.69 4.55 -3.68
C LYS A 9 31.86 5.37 -3.14
N SER A 10 31.79 6.71 -3.21
CA SER A 10 32.88 7.61 -2.81
C SER A 10 32.80 8.07 -1.35
N GLU A 11 31.60 8.21 -0.80
CA GLU A 11 31.40 8.80 0.53
C GLU A 11 31.36 7.77 1.66
N THR A 12 31.80 8.17 2.85
CA THR A 12 31.74 7.36 4.09
C THR A 12 30.72 7.95 5.05
N VAL A 13 29.90 7.09 5.65
CA VAL A 13 28.92 7.45 6.67
C VAL A 13 29.33 6.85 8.01
N GLU A 14 29.60 7.70 9.00
CA GLU A 14 29.92 7.28 10.37
C GLU A 14 28.70 7.45 11.29
N ILE A 15 28.40 6.42 12.09
CA ILE A 15 27.21 6.39 12.95
C ILE A 15 27.63 6.00 14.37
N ARG A 16 27.29 6.83 15.35
CA ARG A 16 27.48 6.54 16.78
C ARG A 16 26.23 5.87 17.34
N LEU A 17 26.40 4.72 17.98
CA LEU A 17 25.32 3.95 18.59
C LEU A 17 25.72 3.47 19.99
N PRO A 18 24.76 3.27 20.91
CA PRO A 18 25.02 2.57 22.16
C PRO A 18 25.65 1.20 21.92
N HIS A 19 26.53 0.76 22.83
CA HIS A 19 27.26 -0.49 22.67
C HIS A 19 26.34 -1.69 22.48
N ALA A 20 25.26 -1.78 23.27
CA ALA A 20 24.27 -2.85 23.17
C ALA A 20 23.65 -2.94 21.76
N THR A 21 23.27 -1.80 21.17
CA THR A 21 22.68 -1.73 19.83
C THR A 21 23.66 -2.18 18.76
N LYS A 22 24.91 -1.70 18.81
CA LYS A 22 25.97 -2.13 17.89
C LYS A 22 26.19 -3.64 17.98
N SER A 23 26.30 -4.18 19.19
CA SER A 23 26.56 -5.61 19.41
C SER A 23 25.42 -6.49 18.90
N ALA A 24 24.17 -6.12 19.17
CA ALA A 24 22.99 -6.82 18.66
C ALA A 24 22.91 -6.77 17.13
N PHE A 25 23.15 -5.61 16.52
CA PHE A 25 23.18 -5.46 15.07
C PHE A 25 24.26 -6.33 14.42
N MET A 26 25.49 -6.29 14.95
CA MET A 26 26.59 -7.09 14.43
C MET A 26 26.33 -8.59 14.60
N ALA A 27 25.71 -9.02 15.70
CA ALA A 27 25.33 -10.43 15.90
C ALA A 27 24.34 -10.89 14.82
N ARG A 28 23.31 -10.08 14.54
CA ARG A 28 22.35 -10.35 13.47
C ARG A 28 23.01 -10.43 12.10
N CYS A 29 23.88 -9.48 11.75
CA CYS A 29 24.61 -9.51 10.47
C CYS A 29 25.42 -10.80 10.30
N ARG A 30 26.10 -11.28 11.35
CA ARG A 30 26.83 -12.55 11.31
C ARG A 30 25.91 -13.75 11.11
N ALA A 31 24.80 -13.81 11.83
CA ALA A 31 23.82 -14.89 11.69
C ALA A 31 23.24 -14.97 10.27
N GLU A 32 23.04 -13.82 9.62
CA GLU A 32 22.55 -13.73 8.24
C GLU A 32 23.67 -13.89 7.18
N GLY A 33 24.94 -14.02 7.57
CA GLY A 33 26.08 -14.12 6.65
C GLY A 33 26.33 -12.85 5.84
N ARG A 34 26.00 -11.67 6.38
CA ARG A 34 26.10 -10.36 5.69
C ARG A 34 27.03 -9.40 6.43
N THR A 35 27.56 -8.43 5.69
CA THR A 35 28.33 -7.32 6.29
C THR A 35 27.40 -6.23 6.81
N ALA A 36 27.83 -5.52 7.85
CA ALA A 36 27.11 -4.36 8.38
C ALA A 36 26.82 -3.30 7.30
N SER A 37 27.80 -3.02 6.44
CA SER A 37 27.65 -2.03 5.37
C SER A 37 26.66 -2.49 4.28
N ASP A 38 26.53 -3.78 4.01
CA ASP A 38 25.49 -4.29 3.09
C ASP A 38 24.10 -4.13 3.71
N ALA A 39 23.93 -4.49 4.98
CA ALA A 39 22.67 -4.34 5.69
C ALA A 39 22.19 -2.87 5.77
N ILE A 40 23.10 -1.94 6.07
CA ILE A 40 22.79 -0.50 6.12
C ILE A 40 22.39 0.03 4.73
N ARG A 41 23.11 -0.35 3.66
CA ARG A 41 22.77 0.10 2.30
C ARG A 41 21.38 -0.38 1.88
N ARG A 42 21.09 -1.66 2.10
CA ARG A 42 19.77 -2.23 1.79
C ARG A 42 18.65 -1.56 2.56
N PHE A 43 18.89 -1.24 3.83
CA PHE A 43 17.93 -0.50 4.64
C PHE A 43 17.64 0.89 4.03
N ILE A 44 18.69 1.63 3.66
CA ILE A 44 18.56 2.95 3.02
C ILE A 44 17.80 2.84 1.68
N ASP A 45 18.18 1.89 0.82
CA ASP A 45 17.53 1.70 -0.48
C ASP A 45 16.03 1.38 -0.32
N ALA A 46 15.69 0.56 0.68
CA ALA A 46 14.30 0.24 0.99
C ALA A 46 13.52 1.45 1.50
N GLU A 47 14.11 2.27 2.36
CA GLU A 47 13.46 3.48 2.90
C GLU A 47 13.22 4.54 1.81
N LEU A 48 14.20 4.74 0.93
CA LEU A 48 14.09 5.66 -0.22
C LEU A 48 13.04 5.17 -1.23
N SER A 49 12.97 3.86 -1.46
CA SER A 49 11.98 3.26 -2.36
C SER A 49 10.56 3.38 -1.80
N GLN A 50 10.36 3.17 -0.50
CA GLN A 50 9.06 3.34 0.17
C GLN A 50 8.57 4.79 0.10
N THR A 51 9.45 5.76 0.33
CA THR A 51 9.12 7.18 0.21
C THR A 51 8.72 7.57 -1.23
N SER A 52 9.25 6.88 -2.23
CA SER A 52 8.97 7.14 -3.64
C SER A 52 7.62 6.56 -4.11
N THR A 53 7.18 5.44 -3.53
CA THR A 53 5.96 4.74 -3.98
C THR A 53 4.66 5.37 -3.47
N THR A 54 4.69 6.11 -2.36
CA THR A 54 3.50 6.76 -1.77
C THR A 54 2.96 7.93 -2.60
N ARG A 55 3.67 8.36 -3.66
CA ARG A 55 3.25 9.47 -4.54
C ARG A 55 2.60 9.03 -5.87
N ARG A 56 2.50 7.73 -6.16
CA ARG A 56 1.73 7.22 -7.32
C ARG A 56 0.44 6.57 -6.84
N ALA A 57 -0.53 7.41 -6.47
CA ALA A 57 -1.92 7.00 -6.60
C ALA A 57 -2.15 6.59 -8.07
N PRO A 58 -2.63 5.36 -8.36
CA PRO A 58 -3.04 5.05 -9.72
C PRO A 58 -4.17 6.01 -10.05
N ARG A 59 -3.93 6.93 -10.99
CA ARG A 59 -5.03 7.60 -11.68
C ARG A 59 -5.75 6.51 -12.43
N LEU A 60 -6.77 5.93 -11.80
CA LEU A 60 -7.76 5.09 -12.45
C LEU A 60 -8.52 6.01 -13.40
N GLY A 61 -7.88 6.34 -14.53
CA GLY A 61 -8.56 7.00 -15.63
C GLY A 61 -9.71 6.11 -16.05
N TRP A 62 -10.82 6.67 -16.48
CA TRP A 62 -12.01 6.07 -17.11
C TRP A 62 -11.81 4.98 -18.19
N ARG A 63 -10.58 4.76 -18.68
CA ARG A 63 -10.28 3.82 -19.79
C ARG A 63 -10.42 2.31 -19.46
N PRO A 64 -10.02 1.77 -18.30
CA PRO A 64 -10.25 0.38 -17.94
C PRO A 64 -11.73 0.12 -17.58
N LEU A 65 -12.50 1.15 -17.21
CA LEU A 65 -13.97 1.02 -17.04
C LEU A 65 -14.67 0.75 -18.39
N LEU A 66 -14.22 1.41 -19.47
CA LEU A 66 -14.75 1.15 -20.81
C LEU A 66 -14.34 -0.24 -21.35
N ALA A 67 -13.12 -0.70 -21.08
CA ALA A 67 -12.67 -2.02 -21.50
C ALA A 67 -13.43 -3.16 -20.77
N ALA A 68 -13.76 -2.98 -19.49
CA ALA A 68 -14.56 -3.94 -18.73
C ALA A 68 -16.02 -4.01 -19.20
N ALA A 69 -16.61 -2.89 -19.62
CA ALA A 69 -17.98 -2.84 -20.15
C ALA A 69 -18.14 -3.59 -21.48
N VAL A 70 -17.13 -3.53 -22.36
CA VAL A 70 -17.16 -4.25 -23.65
C VAL A 70 -16.95 -5.76 -23.46
N ALA A 71 -16.07 -6.18 -22.54
CA ALA A 71 -15.83 -7.59 -22.26
C ALA A 71 -17.03 -8.28 -21.55
N GLY A 72 -17.76 -7.56 -20.68
CA GLY A 72 -18.95 -8.10 -20.00
C GLY A 72 -20.13 -8.38 -20.93
N LEU A 73 -20.23 -7.67 -22.06
CA LEU A 73 -21.34 -7.80 -23.01
C LEU A 73 -21.23 -9.04 -23.92
N ALA A 74 -20.04 -9.60 -24.09
CA ALA A 74 -19.80 -10.75 -24.97
C ALA A 74 -20.04 -12.13 -24.30
N LEU A 75 -20.07 -12.21 -22.96
CA LEU A 75 -20.17 -13.47 -22.21
C LEU A 75 -21.45 -13.60 -21.34
N GLY A 76 -22.33 -12.59 -21.34
CA GLY A 76 -23.47 -12.50 -20.40
C GLY A 76 -24.82 -13.06 -20.89
N ALA A 77 -24.87 -13.95 -21.89
CA ALA A 77 -26.16 -14.42 -22.44
C ALA A 77 -26.73 -15.68 -21.77
N VAL A 78 -25.99 -16.38 -20.90
CA VAL A 78 -26.48 -17.65 -20.32
C VAL A 78 -25.94 -17.89 -18.91
N ALA A 79 -26.86 -17.80 -17.95
CA ALA A 79 -26.80 -18.32 -16.58
C ALA A 79 -25.85 -17.66 -15.54
N ALA A 80 -26.39 -16.74 -14.72
CA ALA A 80 -26.28 -16.75 -13.24
C ALA A 80 -26.92 -15.49 -12.60
N PRO A 81 -28.25 -15.44 -12.38
CA PRO A 81 -28.85 -14.44 -11.51
C PRO A 81 -28.68 -14.90 -10.06
N SER A 82 -27.52 -14.68 -9.43
CA SER A 82 -27.37 -15.11 -8.02
C SER A 82 -26.32 -14.37 -7.18
N LEU A 83 -25.63 -13.35 -7.68
CA LEU A 83 -24.73 -12.50 -6.85
C LEU A 83 -24.99 -10.99 -6.96
N ALA A 84 -25.94 -10.55 -7.79
CA ALA A 84 -26.26 -9.13 -8.01
C ALA A 84 -27.37 -8.57 -7.11
N GLN A 85 -27.67 -9.23 -5.98
CA GLN A 85 -28.50 -8.66 -4.91
C GLN A 85 -27.64 -8.20 -3.73
N SER A 86 -26.48 -7.60 -3.98
CA SER A 86 -26.02 -6.55 -3.07
C SER A 86 -26.64 -5.26 -3.58
N SER A 87 -27.83 -4.91 -3.09
CA SER A 87 -28.36 -3.56 -3.27
C SER A 87 -27.22 -2.57 -2.98
N PRO A 88 -26.92 -1.62 -3.88
CA PRO A 88 -25.99 -0.56 -3.53
C PRO A 88 -26.51 0.07 -2.24
N PRO A 89 -25.69 0.28 -1.20
CA PRO A 89 -26.13 0.97 0.00
C PRO A 89 -26.68 2.32 -0.43
N THR A 90 -28.00 2.46 -0.41
CA THR A 90 -28.68 3.69 -0.81
C THR A 90 -28.39 4.74 0.26
N ARG A 91 -28.23 6.00 -0.15
CA ARG A 91 -28.12 7.13 0.80
C ARG A 91 -29.19 7.07 1.88
N ALA A 92 -30.43 6.76 1.50
CA ALA A 92 -31.54 6.60 2.44
C ALA A 92 -31.33 5.50 3.50
N ALA A 93 -30.50 4.48 3.26
CA ALA A 93 -30.15 3.48 4.27
C ALA A 93 -29.05 3.98 5.21
N PHE A 94 -28.12 4.77 4.68
CA PHE A 94 -27.09 5.45 5.46
C PHE A 94 -27.70 6.53 6.35
N ASP A 95 -28.60 7.36 5.82
CA ASP A 95 -29.30 8.44 6.53
C ASP A 95 -30.17 7.92 7.69
N ARG A 96 -30.57 6.63 7.67
CA ARG A 96 -31.25 5.99 8.81
C ARG A 96 -30.30 5.57 9.93
N MET A 97 -29.04 5.32 9.61
CA MET A 97 -28.03 4.88 10.58
C MET A 97 -27.28 6.07 11.17
N ASP A 98 -26.99 7.07 10.35
CA ASP A 98 -26.38 8.35 10.73
C ASP A 98 -27.47 9.25 11.32
N ARG A 99 -27.71 9.11 12.64
CA ARG A 99 -28.80 9.82 13.32
C ARG A 99 -28.45 11.27 13.60
N ASN A 100 -27.17 11.55 13.78
CA ASN A 100 -26.69 12.91 14.00
C ASN A 100 -26.44 13.67 12.67
N HIS A 101 -26.56 12.99 11.53
CA HIS A 101 -26.38 13.52 10.19
C HIS A 101 -25.01 14.17 9.97
N ASP A 102 -23.98 13.63 10.61
CA ASP A 102 -22.61 14.12 10.49
C ASP A 102 -21.85 13.50 9.29
N GLY A 103 -22.51 12.58 8.57
CA GLY A 103 -21.96 11.87 7.42
C GLY A 103 -21.14 10.64 7.78
N ILE A 104 -21.12 10.21 9.05
CA ILE A 104 -20.36 9.07 9.56
C ILE A 104 -21.23 8.27 10.54
N VAL A 105 -21.49 7.00 10.24
CA VAL A 105 -22.14 6.10 11.22
C VAL A 105 -21.11 5.68 12.27
N SER A 106 -21.24 6.20 13.48
CA SER A 106 -20.42 5.81 14.61
C SER A 106 -20.75 4.40 15.10
N PHE A 107 -19.84 3.78 15.85
CA PHE A 107 -20.05 2.44 16.38
C PHE A 107 -21.22 2.37 17.38
N ASP A 108 -21.41 3.44 18.15
CA ASP A 108 -22.55 3.56 19.06
C ASP A 108 -23.87 3.62 18.27
N GLU A 109 -23.92 4.39 17.17
CA GLU A 109 -25.11 4.43 16.31
C GLU A 109 -25.43 3.07 15.66
N TYR A 110 -24.39 2.36 15.21
CA TYR A 110 -24.53 1.02 14.64
C TYR A 110 -25.07 -0.01 15.64
N ARG A 111 -24.67 0.09 16.91
CA ARG A 111 -25.06 -0.86 17.96
C ARG A 111 -26.47 -0.64 18.51
N VAL A 112 -27.04 0.54 18.34
CA VAL A 112 -28.40 0.87 18.80
C VAL A 112 -29.45 0.43 17.75
N ARG A 113 -29.15 -0.63 16.99
CA ARG A 113 -30.08 -1.25 16.04
C ARG A 113 -30.92 -2.32 16.72
#